data_AF-A0AAU3SYS0-F1
#
_entry.id   AF-A0AAU3SYS0-F1
#
_cell.length_a   1.000
_cell.length_b   1.000
_cell.length_c   1.000
_cell.angle_alpha   90.00
_cell.angle_beta   90.00
_cell.angle_gamma   90.00
#
_symmetry.space_group_name_H-M   'P 1'
#
loop_
_entity.id
_entity.type
_entity.pdbx_description
1 polymer ?
#
loop_
_entity_poly.entity_id
_entity_poly.type
_entity_poly.pdbx_seq_one_letter_code
_entity_poly.pdbx_strand_id
1 'polypeptide(L)'
;MMFLRRAASAAALLATVLPVAVASPAHAADGASACRPPASVPLDAEQARLADARTTALVERAGFGDFVRRFPAALCTTRSPAEAERLLDSWGQALWQTSVRRAQGQRPGGGLAPGDDRPLYWARLGMTAELARWQPKFTVDRVALRARFEDASRGLTDNAFRTAPGVRRIFISGFDPFGLDAEIRRANPSGSAALQLNGRRVTLADGSPAEIRAVVLPVRYADFDAGIVERAFAPRLAAGPSSADIITTVSQGYPGIFTLEDWAGRARSADPYPDNARALSGGTRERPVTAPGLGPGPEFIRTTLPADVVTAAVQTPYPVLLNTEVTEIPAGGTVPVDRIDGPTPGSRAVAGGGGGYLSNEVAYRSNRLRGELAPHLPGGHLHTPVLTGLPADPQLLTGPEFEGNESAIAAEVRAVLEHAAVRR
;
A
#
# COMPACT_ATOMS: atom_id res chain seq x y z
N MET A 1 -70.27 -15.68 -12.55
CA MET A 1 -71.58 -16.27 -12.90
C MET A 1 -71.31 -17.51 -13.75
N MET A 2 -71.79 -18.68 -13.28
CA MET A 2 -72.10 -19.92 -14.02
C MET A 2 -70.96 -20.58 -14.82
N PHE A 3 -70.39 -21.70 -14.33
CA PHE A 3 -70.81 -23.10 -14.59
C PHE A 3 -70.15 -23.66 -15.87
N LEU A 4 -69.65 -24.90 -15.98
CA LEU A 4 -69.63 -26.11 -15.16
C LEU A 4 -68.80 -27.14 -15.97
N ARG A 5 -68.49 -28.29 -15.34
CA ARG A 5 -68.18 -29.63 -15.92
C ARG A 5 -66.69 -29.95 -16.02
N ARG A 6 -66.22 -31.14 -15.62
CA ARG A 6 -66.91 -32.38 -15.23
C ARG A 6 -65.94 -33.23 -14.40
N ALA A 7 -66.51 -33.95 -13.45
CA ALA A 7 -65.85 -34.96 -12.65
C ALA A 7 -65.48 -36.22 -13.47
N ALA A 8 -64.56 -36.98 -12.86
CA ALA A 8 -64.55 -38.42 -12.70
C ALA A 8 -63.44 -39.16 -13.47
N SER A 9 -62.51 -39.73 -12.71
CA SER A 9 -62.45 -41.18 -12.47
C SER A 9 -61.06 -41.57 -11.97
N ALA A 10 -61.01 -42.00 -10.71
CA ALA A 10 -59.86 -42.65 -10.12
C ALA A 10 -59.81 -44.11 -10.61
N ALA A 11 -58.64 -44.52 -11.12
CA ALA A 11 -58.29 -45.92 -11.28
C ALA A 11 -56.93 -46.14 -10.62
N ALA A 12 -56.92 -46.90 -9.53
CA ALA A 12 -55.72 -47.34 -8.85
C ALA A 12 -55.07 -48.47 -9.66
N LEU A 13 -53.79 -48.31 -10.02
CA LEU A 13 -52.93 -49.40 -10.44
C LEU A 13 -51.79 -49.54 -9.43
N LEU A 14 -51.75 -50.70 -8.77
CA LEU A 14 -50.58 -51.23 -8.06
C LEU A 14 -49.45 -51.41 -9.08
N ALA A 15 -48.34 -50.69 -8.90
CA ALA A 15 -47.09 -50.95 -9.60
C ALA A 15 -46.03 -51.44 -8.60
N THR A 16 -45.51 -52.62 -8.92
CA THR A 16 -44.41 -53.35 -8.29
C THR A 16 -43.14 -52.50 -8.11
N VAL A 17 -42.50 -52.67 -6.95
CA VAL A 17 -41.21 -52.10 -6.56
C VAL A 17 -40.08 -52.72 -7.41
N LEU A 18 -39.29 -51.88 -8.07
CA LEU A 18 -37.93 -52.17 -8.52
C LEU A 18 -37.00 -51.17 -7.84
N PRO A 19 -35.91 -51.60 -7.16
CA PRO A 19 -34.95 -50.69 -6.60
C PRO A 19 -34.13 -50.07 -7.76
N VAL A 20 -34.33 -48.77 -8.00
CA VAL A 20 -33.39 -47.98 -8.80
C VAL A 20 -32.12 -47.87 -7.97
N ALA A 21 -31.07 -48.58 -8.37
CA ALA A 21 -29.73 -48.32 -7.89
C ALA A 21 -29.37 -46.90 -8.33
N VAL A 22 -29.39 -45.96 -7.38
CA VAL A 22 -28.81 -44.63 -7.56
C VAL A 22 -27.32 -44.85 -7.72
N ALA A 23 -26.83 -44.80 -8.96
CA ALA A 23 -25.42 -44.68 -9.22
C ALA A 23 -24.98 -43.35 -8.61
N SER A 24 -24.25 -43.42 -7.49
CA SER A 24 -23.52 -42.29 -6.93
C SER A 24 -22.72 -41.63 -8.07
N PRO A 25 -22.67 -40.28 -8.14
CA PRO A 25 -21.80 -39.65 -9.11
C PRO A 25 -20.38 -40.15 -8.84
N ALA A 26 -19.80 -40.77 -9.87
CA ALA A 26 -18.40 -41.12 -9.88
C ALA A 26 -17.62 -39.84 -9.53
N HIS A 27 -16.90 -39.88 -8.41
CA HIS A 27 -15.92 -38.87 -8.08
C HIS A 27 -14.98 -38.80 -9.28
N ALA A 28 -14.99 -37.66 -9.97
CA ALA A 28 -14.03 -37.38 -11.02
C ALA A 28 -12.64 -37.62 -10.43
N ALA A 29 -11.92 -38.55 -11.06
CA ALA A 29 -10.58 -38.94 -10.69
C ALA A 29 -9.70 -37.69 -10.51
N ASP A 30 -8.89 -37.75 -9.45
CA ASP A 30 -7.84 -36.79 -9.11
C ASP A 30 -7.14 -36.26 -10.36
N GLY A 31 -7.40 -34.98 -10.66
CA GLY A 31 -6.50 -34.22 -11.50
C GLY A 31 -5.16 -34.21 -10.79
N ALA A 32 -4.18 -34.95 -11.32
CA ALA A 32 -2.85 -35.06 -10.75
C ALA A 32 -2.33 -33.67 -10.36
N SER A 33 -2.21 -33.42 -9.05
CA SER A 33 -1.72 -32.14 -8.52
C SER A 33 -0.43 -31.75 -9.25
N ALA A 34 -0.39 -30.55 -9.84
CA ALA A 34 0.79 -30.09 -10.57
C ALA A 34 1.94 -29.70 -9.61
N CYS A 35 1.67 -29.63 -8.30
CA CYS A 35 2.65 -29.35 -7.27
C CYS A 35 2.88 -30.57 -6.36
N ARG A 36 4.07 -30.63 -5.77
CA ARG A 36 4.40 -31.53 -4.65
C ARG A 36 3.75 -31.00 -3.37
N PRO A 37 3.67 -31.82 -2.30
CA PRO A 37 3.21 -31.35 -0.99
C PRO A 37 3.98 -30.09 -0.54
N PRO A 38 3.32 -29.18 0.19
CA PRO A 38 3.95 -27.97 0.70
C PRO A 38 5.21 -28.30 1.50
N ALA A 39 6.27 -27.51 1.34
CA ALA A 39 7.47 -27.65 2.14
C ALA A 39 7.31 -26.95 3.50
N SER A 40 7.95 -27.50 4.53
CA SER A 40 8.20 -26.75 5.75
C SER A 40 9.30 -25.72 5.46
N VAL A 41 8.90 -24.47 5.23
CA VAL A 41 9.80 -23.35 4.99
C VAL A 41 9.67 -22.38 6.16
N PRO A 42 10.79 -21.94 6.77
CA PRO A 42 10.76 -20.89 7.78
C PRO A 42 10.12 -19.62 7.21
N LEU A 43 9.14 -19.08 7.94
CA LEU A 43 8.52 -17.80 7.60
C LEU A 43 9.49 -16.66 7.91
N ASP A 44 9.48 -15.62 7.08
CA ASP A 44 10.20 -14.38 7.40
C ASP A 44 9.56 -13.62 8.59
N ALA A 45 10.20 -12.55 9.05
CA ALA A 45 9.74 -11.82 10.23
C ALA A 45 8.33 -11.21 10.07
N GLU A 46 7.94 -10.81 8.85
CA GLU A 46 6.59 -10.33 8.57
C GLU A 46 5.58 -11.48 8.61
N GLN A 47 5.88 -12.55 7.88
CA GLN A 47 5.03 -13.73 7.78
C GLN A 47 4.88 -14.45 9.13
N ALA A 48 5.89 -14.43 10.00
CA ALA A 48 5.83 -15.02 11.33
C ALA A 48 4.69 -14.43 12.19
N ARG A 49 4.28 -13.17 11.92
CA ARG A 49 3.17 -12.53 12.63
C ARG A 49 1.80 -13.12 12.28
N LEU A 50 1.69 -13.90 11.19
CA LEU A 50 0.48 -14.64 10.83
C LEU A 50 0.08 -15.70 11.88
N ALA A 51 0.97 -16.03 12.82
CA ALA A 51 0.63 -16.88 13.97
C ALA A 51 -0.40 -16.22 14.92
N ASP A 52 -0.53 -14.89 14.91
CA ASP A 52 -1.56 -14.19 15.67
C ASP A 52 -2.91 -14.26 14.95
N ALA A 53 -3.92 -14.84 15.61
CA ALA A 53 -5.26 -15.05 15.05
C ALA A 53 -5.95 -13.75 14.61
N ARG A 54 -5.55 -12.58 15.15
CA ARG A 54 -6.07 -11.28 14.76
C ARG A 54 -5.73 -10.93 13.31
N THR A 55 -4.59 -11.41 12.80
CA THR A 55 -4.19 -11.20 11.39
C THR A 55 -5.16 -11.89 10.43
N THR A 56 -5.52 -13.15 10.71
CA THR A 56 -6.57 -13.87 9.98
C THR A 56 -7.92 -13.17 10.11
N ALA A 57 -8.27 -12.71 11.31
CA ALA A 57 -9.54 -12.01 11.52
C ALA A 57 -9.64 -10.70 10.71
N LEU A 58 -8.53 -9.95 10.53
CA LEU A 58 -8.48 -8.76 9.69
C LEU A 58 -8.76 -9.09 8.21
N VAL A 59 -8.21 -10.21 7.72
CA VAL A 59 -8.44 -10.68 6.34
C VAL A 59 -9.87 -11.18 6.14
N GLU A 60 -10.37 -12.04 7.04
CA GLU A 60 -11.71 -12.63 6.94
C GLU A 60 -12.80 -11.56 7.07
N ARG A 61 -12.69 -10.68 8.07
CA ARG A 61 -13.68 -9.61 8.29
C ARG A 61 -13.70 -8.59 7.17
N ALA A 62 -12.66 -8.48 6.34
CA ALA A 62 -12.67 -7.64 5.15
C ALA A 62 -13.19 -8.34 3.88
N GLY A 63 -13.45 -9.66 3.95
CA GLY A 63 -13.86 -10.48 2.80
C GLY A 63 -12.70 -10.91 1.91
N PHE A 64 -11.47 -10.97 2.44
CA PHE A 64 -10.25 -11.29 1.68
C PHE A 64 -9.81 -12.75 1.87
N GLY A 65 -10.47 -13.51 2.75
CA GLY A 65 -10.10 -14.89 3.08
C GLY A 65 -10.04 -15.83 1.86
N ASP A 66 -10.88 -15.60 0.86
CA ASP A 66 -10.87 -16.39 -0.38
C ASP A 66 -9.59 -16.21 -1.20
N PHE A 67 -8.93 -15.05 -1.14
CA PHE A 67 -7.62 -14.89 -1.76
C PHE A 67 -6.62 -15.86 -1.13
N VAL A 68 -6.53 -15.88 0.21
CA VAL A 68 -5.57 -16.73 0.92
C VAL A 68 -5.91 -18.21 0.77
N ARG A 69 -7.20 -18.60 0.92
CA ARG A 69 -7.62 -20.01 0.86
C ARG A 69 -7.47 -20.65 -0.53
N ARG A 70 -7.75 -19.91 -1.60
CA ARG A 70 -7.75 -20.46 -2.97
C ARG A 70 -6.38 -20.36 -3.66
N PHE A 71 -5.50 -19.48 -3.19
CA PHE A 71 -4.21 -19.24 -3.81
C PHE A 71 -3.29 -20.47 -3.90
N PRO A 72 -3.17 -21.33 -2.86
CA PRO A 72 -2.36 -22.56 -2.96
C PRO A 72 -2.81 -23.48 -4.09
N ALA A 73 -4.13 -23.71 -4.21
CA ALA A 73 -4.69 -24.52 -5.28
C ALA A 73 -4.42 -23.88 -6.65
N ALA A 74 -4.54 -22.55 -6.75
CA ALA A 74 -4.26 -21.82 -7.99
C ALA A 74 -2.79 -21.95 -8.42
N LEU A 75 -1.83 -21.78 -7.50
CA LEU A 75 -0.40 -22.02 -7.75
C LEU A 75 -0.16 -23.44 -8.28
N CYS A 76 -0.84 -24.44 -7.70
CA CYS A 76 -0.77 -25.84 -8.11
C CYS A 76 -1.45 -26.18 -9.45
N THR A 77 -2.09 -25.22 -10.12
CA THR A 77 -2.57 -25.40 -11.51
C THR A 77 -1.53 -25.00 -12.56
N THR A 78 -0.53 -24.20 -12.18
CA THR A 78 0.52 -23.73 -13.09
C THR A 78 1.46 -24.88 -13.46
N ARG A 79 1.90 -24.92 -14.72
CA ARG A 79 2.72 -25.98 -15.31
C ARG A 79 4.07 -25.49 -15.83
N SER A 80 4.31 -24.18 -15.79
CA SER A 80 5.56 -23.55 -16.24
C SER A 80 5.85 -22.26 -15.48
N PRO A 81 7.12 -21.77 -15.49
CA PRO A 81 7.47 -20.48 -14.90
C PRO A 81 6.62 -19.32 -15.44
N ALA A 82 6.41 -19.27 -16.75
CA ALA A 82 5.64 -18.22 -17.39
C ALA A 82 4.14 -18.24 -17.00
N GLU A 83 3.57 -19.41 -16.74
CA GLU A 83 2.21 -19.51 -16.19
C GLU A 83 2.14 -19.03 -14.73
N ALA A 84 3.15 -19.36 -13.92
CA ALA A 84 3.24 -18.87 -12.55
C ALA A 84 3.39 -17.34 -12.52
N GLU A 85 4.23 -16.76 -13.36
CA GLU A 85 4.37 -15.30 -13.50
C GLU A 85 3.02 -14.62 -13.83
N ARG A 86 2.31 -15.08 -14.85
CA ARG A 86 0.99 -14.54 -15.22
C ARG A 86 -0.04 -14.70 -14.09
N LEU A 87 0.01 -15.82 -13.37
CA LEU A 87 -0.86 -16.05 -12.22
C LEU A 87 -0.56 -15.03 -11.13
N LEU A 88 0.71 -14.81 -10.77
CA LEU A 88 1.09 -13.86 -9.73
C LEU A 88 0.76 -12.41 -10.10
N ASP A 89 0.96 -12.02 -11.35
CA ASP A 89 0.55 -10.70 -11.84
C ASP A 89 -0.97 -10.52 -11.69
N SER A 90 -1.77 -11.49 -12.17
CA SER A 90 -3.23 -11.39 -12.15
C SER A 90 -3.82 -11.45 -10.74
N TRP A 91 -3.30 -12.30 -9.86
CA TRP A 91 -3.73 -12.39 -8.47
C TRP A 91 -3.31 -11.16 -7.66
N GLY A 92 -2.11 -10.65 -7.87
CA GLY A 92 -1.66 -9.42 -7.24
C GLY A 92 -2.52 -8.22 -7.66
N GLN A 93 -2.77 -8.06 -8.96
CA GLN A 93 -3.67 -7.03 -9.48
C GLN A 93 -5.10 -7.18 -8.94
N ALA A 94 -5.63 -8.41 -8.89
CA ALA A 94 -6.97 -8.65 -8.35
C ALA A 94 -7.08 -8.27 -6.86
N LEU A 95 -6.04 -8.55 -6.07
CA LEU A 95 -5.94 -8.16 -4.66
C LEU A 95 -5.90 -6.64 -4.50
N TRP A 96 -5.04 -5.95 -5.27
CA TRP A 96 -4.96 -4.49 -5.29
C TRP A 96 -6.29 -3.84 -5.65
N GLN A 97 -6.89 -4.24 -6.78
CA GLN A 97 -8.15 -3.68 -7.26
C GLN A 97 -9.32 -3.98 -6.31
N THR A 98 -9.30 -5.13 -5.62
CA THR A 98 -10.30 -5.43 -4.59
C THR A 98 -10.16 -4.50 -3.39
N SER A 99 -8.93 -4.20 -2.97
CA SER A 99 -8.63 -3.27 -1.88
C SER A 99 -9.08 -1.84 -2.21
N VAL A 100 -8.75 -1.35 -3.41
CA VAL A 100 -9.19 -0.03 -3.89
C VAL A 100 -10.71 0.06 -3.96
N ARG A 101 -11.39 -0.91 -4.58
CA ARG A 101 -12.86 -0.92 -4.65
C ARG A 101 -13.51 -0.96 -3.27
N ARG A 102 -12.93 -1.71 -2.33
CA ARG A 102 -13.41 -1.76 -0.95
C ARG A 102 -13.25 -0.40 -0.27
N ALA A 103 -12.05 0.19 -0.32
CA ALA A 103 -11.76 1.53 0.21
C ALA A 103 -12.67 2.62 -0.36
N GLN A 104 -13.17 2.43 -1.58
CA GLN A 104 -14.08 3.36 -2.25
C GLN A 104 -15.57 3.03 -2.06
N GLY A 105 -15.91 2.08 -1.18
CA GLY A 105 -17.30 1.69 -0.88
C GLY A 105 -18.00 0.91 -2.00
N GLN A 106 -17.29 0.49 -3.05
CA GLN A 106 -17.84 -0.25 -4.18
C GLN A 106 -17.97 -1.76 -3.90
N ARG A 107 -17.39 -2.22 -2.79
CA ARG A 107 -17.56 -3.56 -2.24
C ARG A 107 -18.01 -3.45 -0.79
N PRO A 108 -19.29 -3.06 -0.55
CA PRO A 108 -19.83 -3.03 0.79
C PRO A 108 -19.91 -4.47 1.31
N GLY A 109 -19.45 -4.70 2.53
CA GLY A 109 -19.43 -6.01 3.15
C GLY A 109 -18.24 -6.21 4.08
N GLY A 110 -18.38 -7.15 4.99
CA GLY A 110 -17.39 -7.40 6.03
C GLY A 110 -17.62 -6.56 7.29
N GLY A 111 -16.90 -6.90 8.36
CA GLY A 111 -17.02 -6.29 9.68
C GLY A 111 -15.93 -5.26 9.99
N LEU A 112 -15.31 -4.63 8.98
CA LEU A 112 -14.30 -3.58 9.14
C LEU A 112 -14.70 -2.35 8.31
N ALA A 113 -14.23 -1.16 8.71
CA ALA A 113 -14.45 0.06 7.95
C ALA A 113 -13.88 -0.05 6.51
N PRO A 114 -14.56 0.52 5.49
CA PRO A 114 -14.12 0.42 4.10
C PRO A 114 -12.69 0.93 3.88
N GLY A 115 -12.30 2.03 4.55
CA GLY A 115 -10.99 2.67 4.41
C GLY A 115 -9.80 1.91 4.99
N ASP A 116 -10.04 0.85 5.78
CA ASP A 116 -9.01 0.08 6.47
C ASP A 116 -7.98 -0.52 5.50
N ASP A 117 -6.69 -0.19 5.71
CA ASP A 117 -5.57 -0.60 4.87
C ASP A 117 -5.00 -1.99 5.23
N ARG A 118 -5.24 -2.44 6.46
CA ARG A 118 -4.69 -3.69 7.02
C ARG A 118 -5.07 -4.95 6.23
N PRO A 119 -6.29 -5.09 5.68
CA PRO A 119 -6.66 -6.28 4.91
C PRO A 119 -5.76 -6.56 3.72
N LEU A 120 -5.33 -5.52 3.00
CA LEU A 120 -4.41 -5.68 1.86
C LEU A 120 -3.06 -6.23 2.34
N TYR A 121 -2.49 -5.62 3.38
CA TYR A 121 -1.21 -6.03 3.93
C TYR A 121 -1.22 -7.48 4.42
N TRP A 122 -2.19 -7.84 5.27
CA TRP A 122 -2.26 -9.19 5.85
C TRP A 122 -2.60 -10.27 4.82
N ALA A 123 -3.46 -9.98 3.85
CA ALA A 123 -3.73 -10.91 2.76
C ALA A 123 -2.48 -11.15 1.89
N ARG A 124 -1.71 -10.08 1.59
CA ARG A 124 -0.44 -10.19 0.86
C ARG A 124 0.57 -11.05 1.62
N LEU A 125 0.69 -10.90 2.94
CA LEU A 125 1.55 -11.76 3.76
C LEU A 125 1.10 -13.22 3.76
N GLY A 126 -0.20 -13.48 3.93
CA GLY A 126 -0.74 -14.84 3.84
C GLY A 126 -0.44 -15.51 2.50
N MET A 127 -0.66 -14.78 1.40
CA MET A 127 -0.37 -15.30 0.06
C MET A 127 1.13 -15.51 -0.19
N THR A 128 2.00 -14.59 0.24
CA THR A 128 3.45 -14.78 0.07
C THR A 128 4.00 -15.91 0.94
N ALA A 129 3.39 -16.20 2.09
CA ALA A 129 3.72 -17.38 2.89
C ALA A 129 3.38 -18.68 2.15
N GLU A 130 2.23 -18.73 1.47
CA GLU A 130 1.85 -19.87 0.63
C GLU A 130 2.75 -19.99 -0.62
N LEU A 131 3.15 -18.88 -1.24
CA LEU A 131 4.14 -18.89 -2.32
C LEU A 131 5.51 -19.44 -1.86
N ALA A 132 5.92 -19.13 -0.63
CA ALA A 132 7.17 -19.66 -0.06
C ALA A 132 7.11 -21.18 0.12
N ARG A 133 5.95 -21.72 0.52
CA ARG A 133 5.73 -23.17 0.76
C ARG A 133 5.46 -23.97 -0.51
N TRP A 134 5.02 -23.32 -1.59
CA TRP A 134 4.61 -23.97 -2.84
C TRP A 134 5.77 -24.75 -3.49
N GLN A 135 5.53 -25.99 -3.92
CA GLN A 135 6.57 -26.84 -4.53
C GLN A 135 6.18 -27.25 -5.96
N PRO A 136 6.49 -26.44 -6.99
CA PRO A 136 6.24 -26.82 -8.37
C PRO A 136 7.11 -28.02 -8.80
N LYS A 137 6.65 -28.74 -9.83
CA LYS A 137 7.44 -29.79 -10.50
C LYS A 137 8.49 -29.23 -11.48
N PHE A 138 8.53 -27.91 -11.66
CA PHE A 138 9.47 -27.16 -12.49
C PHE A 138 10.27 -26.16 -11.65
N THR A 139 11.43 -25.74 -12.13
CA THR A 139 12.27 -24.75 -11.46
C THR A 139 11.65 -23.36 -11.52
N VAL A 140 11.70 -22.63 -10.41
CA VAL A 140 11.23 -21.24 -10.31
C VAL A 140 12.24 -20.40 -9.55
N ASP A 141 12.36 -19.14 -9.94
CA ASP A 141 12.99 -18.10 -9.12
C ASP A 141 11.94 -17.51 -8.17
N ARG A 142 11.93 -17.98 -6.92
CA ARG A 142 10.93 -17.56 -5.92
C ARG A 142 11.06 -16.09 -5.54
N VAL A 143 12.27 -15.55 -5.57
CA VAL A 143 12.51 -14.14 -5.21
C VAL A 143 11.91 -13.26 -6.29
N ALA A 144 12.17 -13.57 -7.57
CA ALA A 144 11.55 -12.87 -8.69
C ALA A 144 10.02 -13.00 -8.69
N LEU A 145 9.50 -14.21 -8.45
CA LEU A 145 8.05 -14.45 -8.37
C LEU A 145 7.40 -13.64 -7.23
N ARG A 146 8.01 -13.61 -6.03
CA ARG A 146 7.53 -12.78 -4.91
C ARG A 146 7.53 -11.30 -5.29
N ALA A 147 8.62 -10.81 -5.89
CA ALA A 147 8.73 -9.41 -6.31
C ALA A 147 7.64 -9.01 -7.31
N ARG A 148 7.32 -9.88 -8.29
CA ARG A 148 6.21 -9.63 -9.24
C ARG A 148 4.86 -9.53 -8.54
N PHE A 149 4.56 -10.47 -7.65
CA PHE A 149 3.32 -10.46 -6.89
C PHE A 149 3.20 -9.21 -6.00
N GLU A 150 4.29 -8.83 -5.34
CA GLU A 150 4.37 -7.62 -4.51
C GLU A 150 4.16 -6.36 -5.36
N ASP A 151 4.88 -6.18 -6.46
CA ASP A 151 4.71 -5.03 -7.37
C ASP A 151 3.24 -4.94 -7.87
N ALA A 152 2.64 -6.07 -8.27
CA ALA A 152 1.25 -6.12 -8.72
C ALA A 152 0.24 -5.78 -7.61
N SER A 153 0.42 -6.32 -6.40
CA SER A 153 -0.48 -6.11 -5.25
C SER A 153 -0.29 -4.77 -4.53
N ARG A 154 0.68 -3.96 -4.97
CA ARG A 154 0.98 -2.62 -4.44
C ARG A 154 0.58 -1.48 -5.38
N GLY A 155 0.00 -1.84 -6.54
CA GLY A 155 -0.37 -0.88 -7.57
C GLY A 155 0.79 -0.35 -8.40
N LEU A 156 1.96 -1.00 -8.40
CA LEU A 156 3.05 -0.61 -9.31
C LEU A 156 2.73 -0.98 -10.76
N THR A 157 1.99 -2.08 -10.96
CA THR A 157 1.51 -2.52 -12.28
C THR A 157 0.08 -2.04 -12.54
N ASP A 158 -0.30 -1.90 -13.82
CA ASP A 158 -1.66 -1.52 -14.26
C ASP A 158 -2.22 -0.25 -13.57
N ASN A 159 -1.35 0.75 -13.40
CA ASN A 159 -1.67 1.97 -12.65
C ASN A 159 -1.44 3.25 -13.46
N ALA A 160 -1.61 3.16 -14.78
CA ALA A 160 -1.54 4.33 -15.65
C ALA A 160 -2.77 5.23 -15.47
N PHE A 161 -2.56 6.54 -15.65
CA PHE A 161 -3.65 7.51 -15.76
C PHE A 161 -4.57 7.14 -16.93
N ARG A 162 -5.88 7.30 -16.73
CA ARG A 162 -6.90 7.10 -17.78
C ARG A 162 -7.10 8.44 -18.48
N THR A 163 -6.23 8.68 -19.44
CA THR A 163 -6.05 9.94 -20.18
C THR A 163 -7.37 10.57 -20.62
N ALA A 164 -7.65 11.78 -20.15
CA ALA A 164 -8.66 12.67 -20.71
C ALA A 164 -8.07 14.08 -20.81
N PRO A 165 -8.25 14.79 -21.94
CA PRO A 165 -7.80 16.18 -22.06
C PRO A 165 -8.31 17.05 -20.91
N GLY A 166 -7.46 17.95 -20.42
CA GLY A 166 -7.82 18.90 -19.36
C GLY A 166 -7.86 18.33 -17.93
N VAL A 167 -7.59 17.04 -17.73
CA VAL A 167 -7.52 16.43 -16.39
C VAL A 167 -6.10 16.49 -15.85
N ARG A 168 -5.93 17.09 -14.67
CA ARG A 168 -4.64 17.10 -13.93
C ARG A 168 -4.31 15.71 -13.41
N ARG A 169 -3.06 15.29 -13.50
CA ARG A 169 -2.59 13.95 -13.12
C ARG A 169 -1.80 14.02 -11.82
N ILE A 170 -2.34 13.51 -10.73
CA ILE A 170 -1.71 13.51 -9.40
C ILE A 170 -1.22 12.10 -9.10
N PHE A 171 0.07 11.91 -8.82
CA PHE A 171 0.60 10.62 -8.39
C PHE A 171 1.06 10.67 -6.93
N ILE A 172 0.59 9.72 -6.12
CA ILE A 172 0.93 9.65 -4.70
C ILE A 172 1.47 8.28 -4.29
N SER A 173 2.14 8.22 -3.15
CA SER A 173 2.44 6.97 -2.45
C SER A 173 1.90 7.01 -1.03
N GLY A 174 1.51 5.86 -0.50
CA GLY A 174 1.37 5.59 0.92
C GLY A 174 2.26 4.43 1.36
N PHE A 175 2.16 4.02 2.62
CA PHE A 175 2.92 2.88 3.17
C PHE A 175 2.03 1.80 3.78
N ASP A 176 2.55 0.58 3.83
CA ASP A 176 1.99 -0.51 4.64
C ASP A 176 1.97 -0.14 6.15
N PRO A 177 1.16 -0.82 6.98
CA PRO A 177 1.24 -0.78 8.44
C PRO A 177 2.63 -1.12 8.99
N PHE A 178 3.03 -0.50 10.10
CA PHE A 178 4.32 -0.73 10.76
C PHE A 178 4.24 -0.64 12.29
N GLY A 179 5.32 -1.06 12.97
CA GLY A 179 5.35 -1.15 14.44
C GLY A 179 4.51 -2.31 14.99
N LEU A 180 4.33 -3.35 14.18
CA LEU A 180 3.40 -4.46 14.39
C LEU A 180 3.85 -5.45 15.47
N ASP A 181 5.12 -5.43 15.87
CA ASP A 181 5.61 -6.18 17.04
C ASP A 181 5.06 -5.59 18.35
N ALA A 182 4.83 -4.27 18.39
CA ALA A 182 4.30 -3.60 19.57
C ALA A 182 2.76 -3.61 19.60
N GLU A 183 2.12 -3.48 18.44
CA GLU A 183 0.66 -3.49 18.33
C GLU A 183 0.25 -4.00 16.93
N ILE A 184 -0.22 -5.25 16.86
CA ILE A 184 -0.58 -5.93 15.61
C ILE A 184 -1.77 -5.26 14.89
N ARG A 185 -2.58 -4.48 15.63
CA ARG A 185 -3.78 -3.81 15.11
C ARG A 185 -3.47 -2.48 14.43
N ARG A 186 -2.22 -1.99 14.47
CA ARG A 186 -1.85 -0.72 13.82
C ARG A 186 -2.21 -0.76 12.33
N ALA A 187 -2.80 0.33 11.88
CA ALA A 187 -3.01 0.65 10.46
C ALA A 187 -2.03 1.76 10.06
N ASN A 188 -1.99 2.10 8.78
CA ASN A 188 -1.27 3.27 8.29
C ASN A 188 -2.21 4.21 7.52
N PRO A 189 -2.51 5.42 8.05
CA PRO A 189 -3.42 6.34 7.38
C PRO A 189 -2.94 6.77 5.98
N SER A 190 -1.62 6.74 5.71
CA SER A 190 -1.10 6.99 4.37
C SER A 190 -1.48 5.88 3.37
N GLY A 191 -1.44 4.62 3.80
CA GLY A 191 -1.89 3.47 3.01
C GLY A 191 -3.41 3.50 2.77
N SER A 192 -4.16 3.87 3.81
CA SER A 192 -5.62 4.08 3.72
C SER A 192 -5.97 5.15 2.69
N ALA A 193 -5.33 6.33 2.76
CA ALA A 193 -5.54 7.41 1.80
C ALA A 193 -5.18 6.99 0.37
N ALA A 194 -4.06 6.28 0.17
CA ALA A 194 -3.67 5.78 -1.14
C ALA A 194 -4.75 4.86 -1.76
N LEU A 195 -5.31 3.93 -0.98
CA LEU A 195 -6.38 3.03 -1.44
C LEU A 195 -7.68 3.77 -1.76
N GLN A 196 -8.07 4.72 -0.90
CA GLN A 196 -9.30 5.50 -1.09
C GLN A 196 -9.22 6.41 -2.33
N LEU A 197 -8.03 6.93 -2.65
CA LEU A 197 -7.83 7.91 -3.71
C LEU A 197 -7.40 7.31 -5.05
N ASN A 198 -6.88 6.08 -5.09
CA ASN A 198 -6.39 5.50 -6.34
C ASN A 198 -7.49 5.40 -7.42
N GLY A 199 -7.26 6.02 -8.58
CA GLY A 199 -8.19 6.06 -9.70
C GLY A 199 -9.39 7.01 -9.51
N ARG A 200 -9.44 7.79 -8.42
CA ARG A 200 -10.50 8.78 -8.21
C ARG A 200 -10.32 9.97 -9.14
N ARG A 201 -11.45 10.48 -9.63
CA ARG A 201 -11.55 11.83 -10.18
C ARG A 201 -12.01 12.77 -9.08
N VAL A 202 -11.31 13.88 -8.92
CA VAL A 202 -11.59 14.92 -7.93
C VAL A 202 -11.68 16.28 -8.62
N THR A 203 -12.26 17.25 -7.93
CA THR A 203 -12.29 18.64 -8.35
C THR A 203 -11.26 19.40 -7.52
N LEU A 204 -10.33 20.08 -8.17
CA LEU A 204 -9.33 20.91 -7.50
C LEU A 204 -9.98 22.17 -6.93
N ALA A 205 -9.25 22.89 -6.07
CA ALA A 205 -9.75 24.10 -5.42
C ALA A 205 -10.14 25.22 -6.41
N ASP A 206 -9.59 25.20 -7.65
CA ASP A 206 -9.94 26.12 -8.73
C ASP A 206 -11.12 25.64 -9.62
N GLY A 207 -11.73 24.49 -9.29
CA GLY A 207 -12.81 23.88 -10.05
C GLY A 207 -12.37 22.96 -11.19
N SER A 208 -11.08 22.85 -11.49
CA SER A 208 -10.58 21.99 -12.57
C SER A 208 -10.55 20.50 -12.17
N PRO A 209 -10.71 19.57 -13.13
CA PRO A 209 -10.72 18.14 -12.82
C PRO A 209 -9.32 17.56 -12.66
N ALA A 210 -9.16 16.61 -11.74
CA ALA A 210 -7.93 15.83 -11.57
C ALA A 210 -8.21 14.32 -11.43
N GLU A 211 -7.26 13.49 -11.83
CA GLU A 211 -7.20 12.05 -11.55
C GLU A 211 -6.03 11.77 -10.61
N ILE A 212 -6.30 11.01 -9.54
CA ILE A 212 -5.27 10.57 -8.60
C ILE A 212 -4.90 9.12 -8.90
N ARG A 213 -3.61 8.82 -8.93
CA ARG A 213 -3.06 7.47 -8.96
C ARG A 213 -2.13 7.25 -7.79
N ALA A 214 -2.17 6.06 -7.20
CA ALA A 214 -1.46 5.79 -5.97
C ALA A 214 -0.79 4.42 -5.96
N VAL A 215 0.28 4.30 -5.18
CA VAL A 215 0.93 3.04 -4.81
C VAL A 215 1.00 2.92 -3.29
N VAL A 216 1.11 1.69 -2.77
CA VAL A 216 1.40 1.44 -1.34
C VAL A 216 2.75 0.72 -1.22
N LEU A 217 3.73 1.42 -0.65
CA LEU A 217 5.11 0.96 -0.52
C LEU A 217 5.32 0.16 0.78
N PRO A 218 6.24 -0.82 0.78
CA PRO A 218 6.57 -1.59 1.98
C PRO A 218 7.38 -0.74 2.96
N VAL A 219 7.23 -1.03 4.25
CA VAL A 219 8.12 -0.52 5.30
C VAL A 219 9.27 -1.52 5.48
N ARG A 220 10.11 -1.64 4.44
CA ARG A 220 11.28 -2.54 4.38
C ARG A 220 12.45 -1.90 3.64
N TYR A 221 13.64 -1.88 4.25
CA TYR A 221 14.84 -1.31 3.62
C TYR A 221 15.28 -2.06 2.37
N ALA A 222 15.15 -3.39 2.37
CA ALA A 222 15.57 -4.23 1.23
C ALA A 222 14.84 -3.87 -0.08
N ASP A 223 13.57 -3.51 -0.02
CA ASP A 223 12.79 -3.12 -1.20
C ASP A 223 13.22 -1.73 -1.73
N PHE A 224 13.58 -0.83 -0.83
CA PHE A 224 14.13 0.48 -1.17
C PHE A 224 15.52 0.35 -1.81
N ASP A 225 16.37 -0.51 -1.24
CA ASP A 225 17.69 -0.86 -1.78
C ASP A 225 17.57 -1.49 -3.18
N ALA A 226 16.52 -2.29 -3.39
CA ALA A 226 16.17 -2.87 -4.69
C ALA A 226 15.46 -1.88 -5.65
N GLY A 227 15.33 -0.61 -5.28
CA GLY A 227 14.83 0.46 -6.16
C GLY A 227 13.32 0.51 -6.35
N ILE A 228 12.52 0.07 -5.37
CA ILE A 228 11.04 0.08 -5.49
C ILE A 228 10.48 1.50 -5.70
N VAL A 229 11.10 2.53 -5.12
CA VAL A 229 10.68 3.92 -5.29
C VAL A 229 10.88 4.34 -6.75
N GLU A 230 12.05 4.07 -7.31
CA GLU A 230 12.35 4.34 -8.71
C GLU A 230 11.40 3.58 -9.65
N ARG A 231 11.13 2.29 -9.39
CA ARG A 231 10.16 1.51 -10.18
C ARG A 231 8.74 2.10 -10.14
N ALA A 232 8.31 2.62 -8.99
CA ALA A 232 6.99 3.22 -8.83
C ALA A 232 6.87 4.60 -9.50
N PHE A 233 7.88 5.47 -9.33
CA PHE A 233 7.82 6.87 -9.75
C PHE A 233 8.35 7.13 -11.16
N ALA A 234 9.34 6.37 -11.66
CA ALA A 234 9.92 6.60 -12.98
C ALA A 234 8.87 6.58 -14.12
N PRO A 235 7.91 5.65 -14.17
CA PRO A 235 6.87 5.66 -15.22
C PRO A 235 5.94 6.87 -15.16
N ARG A 236 5.91 7.58 -14.03
CA ARG A 236 5.09 8.78 -13.80
C ARG A 236 5.89 10.06 -13.98
N LEU A 237 7.20 9.99 -13.98
CA LEU A 237 8.07 11.15 -14.21
C LEU A 237 8.60 11.19 -15.63
N ALA A 238 8.75 10.04 -16.29
CA ALA A 238 9.15 9.97 -17.68
C ALA A 238 8.14 10.69 -18.60
N ALA A 239 8.67 11.42 -19.57
CA ALA A 239 7.85 12.11 -20.56
C ALA A 239 6.94 11.12 -21.31
N GLY A 240 5.65 11.43 -21.39
CA GLY A 240 4.68 10.61 -22.10
C GLY A 240 3.25 10.75 -21.59
N PRO A 241 2.31 10.02 -22.18
CA PRO A 241 0.89 10.10 -21.83
C PRO A 241 0.60 9.67 -20.38
N SER A 242 1.50 8.88 -19.79
CA SER A 242 1.44 8.36 -18.43
C SER A 242 2.13 9.24 -17.37
N SER A 243 2.72 10.38 -17.76
CA SER A 243 3.39 11.27 -16.82
C SER A 243 2.38 11.85 -15.81
N ALA A 244 2.80 12.06 -14.58
CA ALA A 244 2.08 12.89 -13.63
C ALA A 244 2.30 14.37 -13.99
N ASP A 245 1.51 15.23 -13.38
CA ASP A 245 1.70 16.67 -13.37
C ASP A 245 2.16 17.19 -11.98
N ILE A 246 2.05 16.35 -10.96
CA ILE A 246 2.47 16.58 -9.57
C ILE A 246 2.67 15.23 -8.88
N ILE A 247 3.68 15.15 -8.01
CA ILE A 247 3.90 13.98 -7.15
C ILE A 247 3.87 14.36 -5.68
N THR A 248 3.25 13.53 -4.84
CA THR A 248 3.29 13.71 -3.39
C THR A 248 3.48 12.37 -2.70
N THR A 249 4.56 12.22 -1.96
CA THR A 249 4.71 11.05 -1.09
C THR A 249 3.98 11.33 0.23
N VAL A 250 3.19 10.37 0.72
CA VAL A 250 2.43 10.50 1.96
C VAL A 250 2.92 9.47 2.97
N SER A 251 3.09 9.87 4.23
CA SER A 251 3.54 8.98 5.31
C SER A 251 2.86 9.34 6.62
N GLN A 252 2.84 8.44 7.59
CA GLN A 252 2.38 8.78 8.94
C GLN A 252 3.50 9.49 9.70
N GLY A 253 3.21 10.65 10.30
CA GLY A 253 4.18 11.45 11.06
C GLY A 253 3.76 11.63 12.52
N TYR A 254 3.35 12.84 12.87
CA TYR A 254 3.26 13.31 14.27
C TYR A 254 1.84 13.23 14.85
N PRO A 255 1.66 13.16 16.17
CA PRO A 255 0.32 13.19 16.76
C PRO A 255 -0.42 14.51 16.43
N GLY A 256 -1.63 14.40 15.89
CA GLY A 256 -2.58 15.51 15.78
C GLY A 256 -2.26 16.62 14.77
N ILE A 257 -1.25 16.48 13.91
CA ILE A 257 -0.89 17.48 12.90
C ILE A 257 -0.52 16.84 11.55
N PHE A 258 -0.79 17.55 10.47
CA PHE A 258 -0.14 17.31 9.18
C PHE A 258 1.12 18.17 9.08
N THR A 259 2.15 17.64 8.44
CA THR A 259 3.33 18.43 8.08
C THR A 259 3.66 18.28 6.60
N LEU A 260 3.79 19.41 5.90
CA LEU A 260 4.50 19.46 4.63
C LEU A 260 5.99 19.59 4.97
N GLU A 261 6.79 18.59 4.58
CA GLU A 261 8.23 18.65 4.81
C GLU A 261 8.89 19.59 3.80
N ASP A 262 9.60 20.62 4.29
CA ASP A 262 10.35 21.54 3.41
C ASP A 262 11.59 20.85 2.84
N TRP A 263 12.20 19.91 3.58
CA TRP A 263 13.47 19.27 3.20
C TRP A 263 13.44 17.75 3.33
N ALA A 264 13.87 17.05 2.26
CA ALA A 264 14.22 15.64 2.31
C ALA A 264 15.74 15.48 2.38
N GLY A 265 16.23 14.66 3.31
CA GLY A 265 17.65 14.40 3.53
C GLY A 265 18.14 13.11 2.85
N ARG A 266 19.39 13.10 2.40
CA ARG A 266 19.99 11.97 1.65
C ARG A 266 20.23 10.71 2.49
N ALA A 267 20.40 10.84 3.80
CA ALA A 267 20.92 9.78 4.65
C ALA A 267 19.85 8.96 5.39
N ARG A 268 20.25 7.74 5.79
CA ARG A 268 19.60 6.93 6.82
C ARG A 268 20.28 7.17 8.16
N SER A 269 19.50 7.30 9.22
CA SER A 269 20.00 7.55 10.58
C SER A 269 19.04 7.03 11.67
N ALA A 270 18.28 5.98 11.39
CA ALA A 270 17.15 5.55 12.23
C ALA A 270 17.46 4.42 13.21
N ASP A 271 18.69 3.87 13.23
CA ASP A 271 19.03 2.81 14.18
C ASP A 271 18.90 3.31 15.62
N PRO A 272 18.39 2.47 16.56
CA PRO A 272 18.09 1.05 16.42
C PRO A 272 16.64 0.73 16.03
N TYR A 273 15.87 1.67 15.47
CA TYR A 273 14.47 1.43 15.09
C TYR A 273 14.38 0.57 13.82
N PRO A 274 13.82 -0.65 13.89
CA PRO A 274 13.85 -1.58 12.77
C PRO A 274 12.65 -1.43 11.84
N ASP A 275 12.79 -1.96 10.63
CA ASP A 275 11.70 -2.11 9.65
C ASP A 275 10.77 -3.30 9.95
N ASN A 276 9.77 -3.54 9.09
CA ASN A 276 8.83 -4.65 9.29
C ASN A 276 9.49 -6.04 9.22
N ALA A 277 10.62 -6.17 8.53
CA ALA A 277 11.44 -7.36 8.47
C ALA A 277 12.42 -7.48 9.65
N ARG A 278 12.35 -6.54 10.61
CA ARG A 278 13.26 -6.38 11.74
C ARG A 278 14.70 -6.01 11.34
N ALA A 279 14.90 -5.49 10.13
CA ALA A 279 16.19 -5.02 9.66
C ALA A 279 16.46 -3.58 10.14
N LEU A 280 17.72 -3.29 10.42
CA LEU A 280 18.19 -1.94 10.76
C LEU A 280 18.54 -1.15 9.50
N SER A 281 18.52 0.17 9.62
CA SER A 281 18.86 1.11 8.54
C SER A 281 20.34 1.09 8.19
N GLY A 282 21.18 0.71 9.17
CA GLY A 282 22.64 0.72 9.09
C GLY A 282 23.27 2.06 9.47
N GLY A 283 22.48 3.07 9.83
CA GLY A 283 22.94 4.39 10.24
C GLY A 283 22.32 4.85 11.56
N THR A 284 23.11 5.53 12.38
CA THR A 284 22.64 6.24 13.57
C THR A 284 22.68 7.74 13.32
N ARG A 285 22.13 8.55 14.24
CA ARG A 285 22.28 10.00 14.21
C ARG A 285 23.74 10.42 14.10
N GLU A 286 24.63 9.80 14.86
CA GLU A 286 26.07 10.13 14.91
C GLU A 286 26.84 9.59 13.71
N ARG A 287 26.35 8.52 13.07
CA ARG A 287 26.96 7.89 11.90
C ARG A 287 25.89 7.65 10.83
N PRO A 288 25.40 8.71 10.17
CA PRO A 288 24.43 8.56 9.10
C PRO A 288 25.07 7.85 7.90
N VAL A 289 24.29 7.05 7.19
CA VAL A 289 24.75 6.29 6.00
C VAL A 289 23.94 6.66 4.77
N THR A 290 24.57 6.57 3.60
CA THR A 290 23.84 6.67 2.34
C THR A 290 23.17 5.33 2.04
N ALA A 291 21.88 5.35 1.71
CA ALA A 291 21.14 4.15 1.36
C ALA A 291 21.72 3.48 0.09
N PRO A 292 21.82 2.14 0.03
CA PRO A 292 22.18 1.41 -1.18
C PRO A 292 21.30 1.76 -2.39
N GLY A 293 21.90 1.74 -3.58
CA GLY A 293 21.20 2.03 -4.84
C GLY A 293 20.89 3.52 -5.08
N LEU A 294 21.26 4.42 -4.16
CA LEU A 294 21.06 5.85 -4.32
C LEU A 294 22.15 6.47 -5.22
N GLY A 295 21.73 7.04 -6.35
CA GLY A 295 22.62 7.79 -7.26
C GLY A 295 23.19 9.07 -6.63
N PRO A 296 24.10 9.79 -7.33
CA PRO A 296 24.59 11.10 -6.89
C PRO A 296 23.43 12.10 -6.73
N GLY A 297 23.61 13.12 -5.89
CA GLY A 297 22.57 14.11 -5.61
C GLY A 297 22.94 15.01 -4.43
N PRO A 298 22.19 16.09 -4.19
CA PRO A 298 22.45 17.02 -3.09
C PRO A 298 22.17 16.36 -1.74
N GLU A 299 22.78 16.87 -0.66
CA GLU A 299 22.52 16.35 0.70
C GLU A 299 21.07 16.56 1.14
N PHE A 300 20.47 17.69 0.73
CA PHE A 300 19.08 18.01 0.98
C PHE A 300 18.36 18.42 -0.31
N ILE A 301 17.11 18.02 -0.46
CA ILE A 301 16.23 18.43 -1.55
C ILE A 301 15.05 19.17 -0.96
N ARG A 302 14.85 20.41 -1.42
CA ARG A 302 13.71 21.22 -1.00
C ARG A 302 12.42 20.77 -1.70
N THR A 303 11.30 20.85 -0.99
CA THR A 303 9.97 20.70 -1.61
C THR A 303 9.76 21.76 -2.69
N THR A 304 9.02 21.37 -3.72
CA THR A 304 8.56 22.26 -4.79
C THR A 304 7.03 22.34 -4.83
N LEU A 305 6.36 21.72 -3.84
CA LEU A 305 4.94 21.94 -3.62
C LEU A 305 4.69 23.38 -3.15
N PRO A 306 3.54 23.97 -3.48
CA PRO A 306 3.19 25.32 -3.06
C PRO A 306 2.89 25.38 -1.55
N ALA A 307 3.92 25.60 -0.73
CA ALA A 307 3.83 25.51 0.72
C ALA A 307 2.74 26.40 1.32
N ASP A 308 2.68 27.66 0.89
CA ASP A 308 1.68 28.65 1.31
C ASP A 308 0.23 28.16 1.13
N VAL A 309 -0.08 27.57 -0.02
CA VAL A 309 -1.42 27.03 -0.32
C VAL A 309 -1.67 25.71 0.39
N VAL A 310 -0.66 24.85 0.50
CA VAL A 310 -0.80 23.57 1.22
C VAL A 310 -1.09 23.80 2.70
N THR A 311 -0.33 24.68 3.36
CA THR A 311 -0.55 25.01 4.77
C THR A 311 -1.84 25.80 5.03
N ALA A 312 -2.45 26.35 3.97
CA ALA A 312 -3.74 27.03 4.03
C ALA A 312 -4.93 26.16 3.59
N ALA A 313 -4.70 24.93 3.09
CA ALA A 313 -5.73 24.10 2.46
C ALA A 313 -6.86 23.71 3.43
N VAL A 314 -6.51 23.22 4.63
CA VAL A 314 -7.44 22.80 5.70
C VAL A 314 -6.79 23.02 7.06
N GLN A 315 -7.57 23.45 8.06
CA GLN A 315 -7.09 23.67 9.44
C GLN A 315 -7.84 22.85 10.50
N THR A 316 -8.89 22.11 10.11
CA THR A 316 -9.71 21.32 11.04
C THR A 316 -10.04 19.94 10.48
N PRO A 317 -9.98 18.87 11.30
CA PRO A 317 -9.57 18.88 12.71
C PRO A 317 -8.05 18.98 12.93
N TYR A 318 -7.24 18.78 11.88
CA TYR A 318 -5.79 18.83 11.99
C TYR A 318 -5.24 20.09 11.28
N PRO A 319 -4.26 20.80 11.84
CA PRO A 319 -3.56 21.85 11.12
C PRO A 319 -2.50 21.24 10.19
N VAL A 320 -2.30 21.89 9.04
CA VAL A 320 -1.19 21.58 8.11
C VAL A 320 -0.07 22.59 8.32
N LEU A 321 1.06 22.14 8.85
CA LEU A 321 2.23 22.98 9.13
C LEU A 321 3.35 22.75 8.11
N LEU A 322 4.13 23.78 7.82
CA LEU A 322 5.40 23.61 7.10
C LEU A 322 6.46 23.21 8.13
N ASN A 323 7.08 22.04 7.94
CA ASN A 323 8.20 21.61 8.76
C ASN A 323 9.52 21.90 8.05
N THR A 324 10.28 22.86 8.58
CA THR A 324 11.60 23.27 8.07
C THR A 324 12.75 22.57 8.79
N GLU A 325 12.48 21.79 9.84
CA GLU A 325 13.51 21.21 10.69
C GLU A 325 14.31 20.12 9.96
N VAL A 326 15.63 20.14 10.15
CA VAL A 326 16.54 19.08 9.69
C VAL A 326 17.60 18.77 10.75
N THR A 327 18.20 17.59 10.68
CA THR A 327 19.46 17.29 11.36
C THR A 327 20.58 17.23 10.34
N GLU A 328 21.65 17.96 10.60
CA GLU A 328 22.80 18.06 9.70
C GLU A 328 24.14 17.88 10.43
N ILE A 329 25.18 17.55 9.68
CA ILE A 329 26.56 17.76 10.10
C ILE A 329 27.06 19.01 9.37
N PRO A 330 27.36 20.12 10.06
CA PRO A 330 27.80 21.37 9.42
C PRO A 330 29.06 21.19 8.58
N ALA A 331 29.27 22.06 7.60
CA ALA A 331 30.48 22.04 6.78
C ALA A 331 31.75 22.12 7.65
N GLY A 332 32.68 21.17 7.47
CA GLY A 332 33.89 21.04 8.28
C GLY A 332 33.68 20.46 9.69
N GLY A 333 32.44 20.18 10.08
CA GLY A 333 32.09 19.55 11.35
C GLY A 333 32.05 18.02 11.27
N THR A 334 31.94 17.40 12.45
CA THR A 334 31.82 15.94 12.61
C THR A 334 30.67 15.54 13.52
N VAL A 335 29.95 16.50 14.08
CA VAL A 335 28.89 16.28 15.08
C VAL A 335 27.55 16.74 14.50
N PRO A 336 26.50 15.89 14.58
CA PRO A 336 25.15 16.27 14.19
C PRO A 336 24.58 17.41 15.04
N VAL A 337 23.88 18.33 14.40
CA VAL A 337 23.12 19.42 15.03
C VAL A 337 21.74 19.51 14.39
N ASP A 338 20.74 19.86 15.21
CA ASP A 338 19.38 20.12 14.72
C ASP A 338 19.26 21.58 14.30
N ARG A 339 18.53 21.83 13.22
CA ARG A 339 18.31 23.15 12.61
C ARG A 339 16.83 23.35 12.38
N ILE A 340 16.25 24.31 13.08
CA ILE A 340 14.83 24.64 12.93
C ILE A 340 14.50 25.30 11.58
N ASP A 341 15.46 26.00 10.97
CA ASP A 341 15.24 26.81 9.76
C ASP A 341 15.87 26.20 8.50
N GLY A 342 16.04 24.88 8.47
CA GLY A 342 16.61 24.14 7.34
C GLY A 342 18.15 24.04 7.34
N PRO A 343 18.73 23.42 6.29
CA PRO A 343 20.15 23.08 6.25
C PRO A 343 21.04 24.30 5.96
N THR A 344 22.24 24.30 6.52
CA THR A 344 23.28 25.29 6.22
C THR A 344 24.07 24.93 4.96
N PRO A 345 24.60 25.92 4.21
CA PRO A 345 25.35 25.66 2.98
C PRO A 345 26.53 24.70 3.20
N GLY A 346 26.62 23.66 2.38
CA GLY A 346 27.70 22.67 2.42
C GLY A 346 27.61 21.65 3.57
N SER A 347 26.51 21.64 4.34
CA SER A 347 26.29 20.62 5.37
C SER A 347 25.96 19.26 4.75
N ARG A 348 26.16 18.21 5.56
CA ARG A 348 25.78 16.84 5.24
C ARG A 348 24.49 16.45 5.93
N ALA A 349 23.66 15.68 5.26
CA ALA A 349 22.40 15.22 5.82
C ALA A 349 22.58 14.12 6.86
N VAL A 350 21.83 14.25 7.95
CA VAL A 350 21.58 13.18 8.92
C VAL A 350 20.11 12.78 8.80
N ALA A 351 19.20 13.77 8.87
CA ALA A 351 17.76 13.59 8.74
C ALA A 351 17.13 14.80 8.03
N GLY A 352 16.15 14.56 7.14
CA GLY A 352 15.26 15.60 6.66
C GLY A 352 14.07 15.81 7.61
N GLY A 353 13.06 16.56 7.17
CA GLY A 353 11.85 16.79 7.96
C GLY A 353 11.10 15.49 8.29
N GLY A 354 11.22 14.46 7.44
CA GLY A 354 10.71 13.11 7.71
C GLY A 354 11.60 12.23 8.60
N GLY A 355 12.61 12.79 9.25
CA GLY A 355 13.57 12.05 10.07
C GLY A 355 14.63 11.30 9.26
N GLY A 356 15.20 10.24 9.85
CA GLY A 356 16.23 9.40 9.24
C GLY A 356 15.73 8.04 8.74
N TYR A 357 14.41 7.85 8.65
CA TYR A 357 13.73 6.58 8.34
C TYR A 357 13.18 6.53 6.90
N LEU A 358 12.37 5.52 6.56
CA LEU A 358 11.85 5.28 5.21
C LEU A 358 10.93 6.38 4.66
N SER A 359 10.26 7.16 5.52
CA SER A 359 9.45 8.32 5.09
C SER A 359 10.34 9.41 4.46
N ASN A 360 11.45 9.76 5.12
CA ASN A 360 12.47 10.63 4.54
C ASN A 360 13.09 10.04 3.27
N GLU A 361 13.39 8.74 3.26
CA GLU A 361 14.01 8.12 2.10
C GLU A 361 13.10 8.12 0.86
N VAL A 362 11.79 7.86 1.01
CA VAL A 362 10.86 7.94 -0.12
C VAL A 362 10.74 9.37 -0.63
N ALA A 363 10.73 10.36 0.28
CA ALA A 363 10.71 11.77 -0.07
C ALA A 363 11.95 12.15 -0.90
N TYR A 364 13.14 11.73 -0.45
CA TYR A 364 14.39 12.02 -1.12
C TYR A 364 14.50 11.31 -2.48
N ARG A 365 14.28 9.99 -2.53
CA ARG A 365 14.41 9.20 -3.78
C ARG A 365 13.44 9.69 -4.86
N SER A 366 12.17 9.91 -4.51
CA SER A 366 11.17 10.38 -5.47
C SER A 366 11.48 11.79 -5.98
N ASN A 367 11.92 12.72 -5.12
CA ASN A 367 12.25 14.08 -5.53
C ASN A 367 13.60 14.22 -6.23
N ARG A 368 14.59 13.38 -5.92
CA ARG A 368 15.83 13.26 -6.70
C ARG A 368 15.51 12.82 -8.13
N LEU A 369 14.73 11.74 -8.27
CA LEU A 369 14.31 11.22 -9.56
C LEU A 369 13.46 12.23 -10.33
N ARG A 370 12.58 12.98 -9.64
CA ARG A 370 11.82 14.10 -10.22
C ARG A 370 12.75 15.18 -10.75
N GLY A 371 13.77 15.58 -10.00
CA GLY A 371 14.76 16.56 -10.45
C GLY A 371 15.50 16.12 -11.72
N GLU A 372 15.72 14.81 -11.89
CA GLU A 372 16.39 14.24 -13.07
C GLU A 372 15.45 14.13 -14.28
N LEU A 373 14.23 13.63 -14.09
CA LEU A 373 13.32 13.28 -15.20
C LEU A 373 12.30 14.37 -15.54
N ALA A 374 11.89 15.17 -14.57
CA ALA A 374 10.82 16.17 -14.70
C ALA A 374 11.02 17.35 -13.72
N PRO A 375 12.11 18.14 -13.85
CA PRO A 375 12.49 19.17 -12.88
C PRO A 375 11.41 20.25 -12.65
N HIS A 376 10.55 20.50 -13.64
CA HIS A 376 9.45 21.47 -13.57
C HIS A 376 8.19 20.95 -12.85
N LEU A 377 8.08 19.64 -12.64
CA LEU A 377 6.94 19.03 -11.97
C LEU A 377 7.01 19.31 -10.46
N PRO A 378 5.95 19.82 -9.81
CA PRO A 378 5.93 19.99 -8.36
C PRO A 378 5.99 18.64 -7.62
N GLY A 379 6.84 18.56 -6.60
CA GLY A 379 7.03 17.37 -5.79
C GLY A 379 7.39 17.70 -4.35
N GLY A 380 6.91 16.85 -3.43
CA GLY A 380 7.15 17.01 -1.99
C GLY A 380 6.68 15.82 -1.17
N HIS A 381 6.68 16.00 0.14
CA HIS A 381 6.35 14.97 1.12
C HIS A 381 5.38 15.51 2.17
N LEU A 382 4.31 14.76 2.42
CA LEU A 382 3.28 15.08 3.41
C LEU A 382 3.27 14.00 4.48
N HIS A 383 3.47 14.40 5.74
CA HIS A 383 3.11 13.54 6.85
C HIS A 383 1.67 13.79 7.30
N THR A 384 0.96 12.70 7.57
CA THR A 384 -0.34 12.70 8.23
C THR A 384 -0.16 12.65 9.75
N PRO A 385 -1.23 12.94 10.51
CA PRO A 385 -1.28 12.62 11.92
C PRO A 385 -1.05 11.13 12.19
N VAL A 386 -0.53 10.80 13.37
CA VAL A 386 -0.58 9.43 13.90
C VAL A 386 -2.04 9.00 14.03
N LEU A 387 -2.38 7.82 13.50
CA LEU A 387 -3.71 7.26 13.65
C LEU A 387 -3.92 6.74 15.08
N THR A 388 -4.94 7.27 15.75
CA THR A 388 -5.34 6.93 17.13
C THR A 388 -6.76 6.38 17.18
N GLY A 389 -7.23 5.98 18.37
CA GLY A 389 -8.62 5.55 18.59
C GLY A 389 -8.84 4.03 18.58
N LEU A 390 -7.75 3.23 18.54
CA LEU A 390 -7.87 1.78 18.74
C LEU A 390 -8.53 1.48 20.10
N PRO A 391 -9.47 0.52 20.17
CA PRO A 391 -10.10 0.16 21.43
C PRO A 391 -9.09 -0.33 22.47
N ALA A 392 -9.36 -0.01 23.74
CA ALA A 392 -8.56 -0.47 24.88
C ALA A 392 -8.54 -2.01 25.00
N ASP A 393 -9.64 -2.69 24.65
CA ASP A 393 -9.67 -4.15 24.55
C ASP A 393 -8.81 -4.62 23.36
N PRO A 394 -7.70 -5.36 23.60
CA PRO A 394 -6.79 -5.81 22.55
C PRO A 394 -7.39 -6.85 21.59
N GLN A 395 -8.56 -7.42 21.93
CA GLN A 395 -9.31 -8.35 21.07
C GLN A 395 -10.19 -7.62 20.04
N LEU A 396 -10.55 -6.36 20.31
CA LEU A 396 -11.27 -5.54 19.35
C LEU A 396 -10.29 -4.97 18.31
N LEU A 397 -10.48 -5.36 17.06
CA LEU A 397 -9.61 -4.94 15.94
C LEU A 397 -9.82 -3.48 15.53
N THR A 398 -10.99 -2.92 15.82
CA THR A 398 -11.42 -1.59 15.35
C THR A 398 -12.52 -1.05 16.27
N GLY A 399 -12.79 0.25 16.21
CA GLY A 399 -13.89 0.91 16.91
C GLY A 399 -14.22 2.26 16.28
N PRO A 400 -15.35 2.89 16.66
CA PRO A 400 -15.84 4.10 15.98
C PRO A 400 -14.85 5.27 15.97
N GLU A 401 -14.06 5.44 17.03
CA GLU A 401 -13.05 6.50 17.11
C GLU A 401 -11.90 6.26 16.12
N PHE A 402 -11.36 5.04 16.07
CA PHE A 402 -10.34 4.64 15.09
C PHE A 402 -10.82 4.87 13.65
N GLU A 403 -12.03 4.42 13.34
CA GLU A 403 -12.61 4.52 11.99
C GLU A 403 -12.91 5.97 11.60
N GLY A 404 -13.36 6.78 12.56
CA GLY A 404 -13.57 8.21 12.40
C GLY A 404 -12.26 8.95 12.13
N ASN A 405 -11.21 8.68 12.91
CA ASN A 405 -9.90 9.29 12.75
C ASN A 405 -9.25 8.91 11.41
N GLU A 406 -9.32 7.63 11.02
CA GLU A 406 -8.82 7.17 9.72
C GLU A 406 -9.51 7.89 8.56
N SER A 407 -10.84 8.00 8.63
CA SER A 407 -11.65 8.68 7.62
C SER A 407 -11.33 10.17 7.54
N ALA A 408 -11.17 10.83 8.70
CA ALA A 408 -10.83 12.26 8.77
C ALA A 408 -9.45 12.53 8.17
N ILE A 409 -8.44 11.73 8.51
CA ILE A 409 -7.08 11.87 7.96
C ILE A 409 -7.09 11.66 6.44
N ALA A 410 -7.77 10.63 5.93
CA ALA A 410 -7.82 10.38 4.49
C ALA A 410 -8.56 11.49 3.72
N ALA A 411 -9.63 12.05 4.30
CA ALA A 411 -10.34 13.18 3.73
C ALA A 411 -9.46 14.43 3.68
N GLU A 412 -8.64 14.67 4.71
CA GLU A 412 -7.75 15.82 4.75
C GLU A 412 -6.54 15.67 3.81
N VAL A 413 -5.99 14.45 3.65
CA VAL A 413 -5.01 14.15 2.57
C VAL A 413 -5.58 14.55 1.21
N ARG A 414 -6.84 14.18 0.93
CA ARG A 414 -7.50 14.56 -0.32
C ARG A 414 -7.59 16.07 -0.48
N ALA A 415 -8.03 16.79 0.55
CA ALA A 415 -8.16 18.24 0.50
C ALA A 415 -6.82 18.94 0.25
N VAL A 416 -5.75 18.50 0.93
CA VAL A 416 -4.39 18.99 0.67
C VAL A 416 -3.98 18.79 -0.80
N LEU A 417 -4.26 17.63 -1.38
CA LEU A 417 -3.96 17.37 -2.79
C LEU A 417 -4.80 18.23 -3.76
N GLU A 418 -6.07 18.48 -3.45
CA GLU A 418 -6.97 19.33 -4.24
C GLU A 418 -6.47 20.79 -4.31
N HIS A 419 -5.80 21.27 -3.26
CA HIS A 419 -5.16 22.58 -3.23
C HIS A 419 -3.76 22.58 -3.85
N ALA A 420 -2.93 21.58 -3.54
CA ALA A 420 -1.54 21.48 -4.01
C ALA A 420 -1.44 21.36 -5.53
N ALA A 421 -2.43 20.75 -6.18
CA ALA A 421 -2.39 20.41 -7.59
C ALA A 421 -2.89 21.51 -8.53
N VAL A 422 -3.43 22.62 -8.01
CA VAL A 422 -3.91 23.77 -8.79
C VAL A 422 -2.77 24.30 -9.67
N ARG A 423 -3.07 24.60 -10.94
CA ARG A 423 -2.09 25.19 -11.86
C ARG A 423 -1.84 26.64 -11.44
N ARG A 424 -0.57 27.00 -11.31
CA ARG A 424 -0.13 28.37 -11.06
C ARG A 424 0.50 28.96 -12.31
#